data_AF-A0A1F2R8R8-F1
#
_entry.id   AF-A0A1F2R8R8-F1
#
_cell.length_a   1.000
_cell.length_b   1.000
_cell.length_c   1.000
_cell.angle_alpha   90.00
_cell.angle_beta   90.00
_cell.angle_gamma   90.00
#
_symmetry.space_group_name_H-M   'P 1'
#
loop_
_entity.id
_entity.type
_entity.pdbx_description
1 polymer ?
#
loop_
_entity_poly.entity_id
_entity_poly.type
_entity_poly.pdbx_seq_one_letter_code
_entity_poly.pdbx_strand_id
1 'polypeptide(L)'
;MDSARLAAVCRAHGVRLLVQFGSTVSGRSHPASDIDLAVLLERRLESMTAEAELVTDLQALISGQDVDVALLNGADPLLLNRIAERCRLLYGSPRALCELKMYAFKRYQDHRRFLAMERSYVSGKIRALAQ
;
A
#
# COMPACT_ATOMS: atom_id res chain seq x y z
N MET A 1 15.82 10.36 -1.50
CA MET A 1 15.56 9.38 -0.42
C MET A 1 16.84 8.60 -0.16
N ASP A 2 17.40 8.68 1.05
CA ASP A 2 18.62 7.94 1.43
C ASP A 2 18.26 6.46 1.66
N SER A 3 18.79 5.58 0.79
CA SER A 3 18.49 4.15 0.82
C SER A 3 19.00 3.45 2.09
N ALA A 4 20.08 3.95 2.69
CA ALA A 4 20.65 3.35 3.90
C ALA A 4 19.79 3.68 5.13
N ARG A 5 19.34 4.92 5.26
CA ARG A 5 18.41 5.35 6.32
C ARG A 5 17.06 4.67 6.19
N LEU A 6 16.53 4.55 4.98
CA LEU A 6 15.29 3.82 4.72
C LEU A 6 15.40 2.36 5.18
N ALA A 7 16.48 1.68 4.82
CA ALA A 7 16.71 0.30 5.22
C ALA A 7 16.86 0.16 6.76
N ALA A 8 17.41 1.16 7.44
CA ALA A 8 17.51 1.16 8.90
C ALA A 8 16.14 1.27 9.57
N VAL A 9 15.29 2.22 9.13
CA VAL A 9 13.91 2.36 9.61
C VAL A 9 13.10 1.09 9.33
N CYS A 10 13.21 0.54 8.11
CA CYS A 10 12.52 -0.70 7.75
C CYS A 10 12.91 -1.86 8.66
N ARG A 11 14.20 -2.01 9.00
CA ARG A 11 14.64 -3.06 9.94
C ARG A 11 14.14 -2.81 11.37
N ALA A 12 14.17 -1.57 11.85
CA ALA A 12 13.73 -1.22 13.20
C ALA A 12 12.26 -1.59 13.44
N HIS A 13 11.42 -1.43 12.41
CA HIS A 13 9.98 -1.72 12.46
C HIS A 13 9.60 -3.13 11.98
N GLY A 14 10.56 -4.00 11.63
CA GLY A 14 10.27 -5.34 11.14
C GLY A 14 9.53 -5.36 9.80
N VAL A 15 9.84 -4.41 8.91
CA VAL A 15 9.31 -4.35 7.55
C VAL A 15 9.93 -5.47 6.70
N ARG A 16 9.10 -6.34 6.15
CA ARG A 16 9.49 -7.38 5.19
C ARG A 16 9.57 -6.85 3.76
N LEU A 17 8.67 -5.96 3.40
CA LEU A 17 8.58 -5.38 2.06
C LEU A 17 8.06 -3.94 2.14
N LEU A 18 8.73 -3.02 1.43
CA LEU A 18 8.24 -1.68 1.20
C LEU A 18 8.16 -1.45 -0.30
N VAL A 19 7.00 -1.04 -0.78
CA VAL A 19 6.80 -0.68 -2.18
C VAL A 19 6.17 0.70 -2.28
N GLN A 20 6.58 1.47 -3.26
CA GLN A 20 5.83 2.64 -3.69
C GLN A 20 4.75 2.20 -4.68
N PHE A 21 3.54 2.74 -4.56
CA PHE A 21 2.45 2.49 -5.50
C PHE A 21 1.80 3.80 -5.94
N GLY A 22 0.67 3.73 -6.64
CA GLY A 22 -0.11 4.91 -6.98
C GLY A 22 0.35 5.68 -8.22
N SER A 23 -0.14 6.92 -8.34
CA SER A 23 0.01 7.78 -9.53
C SER A 23 1.48 8.16 -9.79
N THR A 24 2.31 8.21 -8.76
CA THR A 24 3.74 8.55 -8.83
C THR A 24 4.60 7.46 -9.47
N VAL A 25 4.13 6.22 -9.60
CA VAL A 25 4.83 5.15 -10.33
C VAL A 25 4.84 5.39 -11.86
N SER A 26 3.96 6.25 -12.37
CA SER A 26 3.77 6.49 -13.81
C SER A 26 4.54 7.66 -14.42
N GLY A 27 5.51 8.25 -13.69
CA GLY A 27 6.44 9.24 -14.25
C GLY A 27 5.90 10.67 -14.39
N ARG A 28 4.72 10.96 -13.84
CA ARG A 28 4.19 12.33 -13.71
C ARG A 28 4.35 12.81 -12.26
N SER A 29 5.59 12.93 -11.79
CA SER A 29 5.85 13.57 -10.50
C SER A 29 5.54 15.05 -10.61
N HIS A 30 4.39 15.48 -10.09
CA HIS A 30 4.19 16.87 -9.69
C HIS A 30 4.94 17.07 -8.36
N PRO A 31 5.64 18.20 -8.13
CA PRO A 31 6.36 18.48 -6.88
C PRO A 31 5.51 18.50 -5.60
N ALA A 32 4.19 18.46 -5.73
CA ALA A 32 3.21 18.46 -4.65
C ALA A 32 2.39 17.15 -4.59
N SER A 33 2.81 16.10 -5.28
CA SER A 33 2.07 14.83 -5.26
C SER A 33 2.43 14.03 -4.01
N ASP A 34 1.40 13.53 -3.33
CA ASP A 34 1.54 12.60 -2.21
C ASP A 34 2.26 11.31 -2.65
N ILE A 35 3.03 10.73 -1.74
CA ILE A 35 3.75 9.48 -1.97
C ILE A 35 3.00 8.34 -1.29
N ASP A 36 2.38 7.49 -2.12
CA ASP A 36 1.74 6.26 -1.66
C ASP A 36 2.79 5.16 -1.38
N LEU A 37 2.93 4.75 -0.13
CA LEU A 37 3.80 3.67 0.32
C LEU A 37 3.00 2.50 0.88
N ALA A 38 3.28 1.29 0.42
CA ALA A 38 2.70 0.08 0.95
C ALA A 38 3.74 -0.74 1.71
N VAL A 39 3.41 -1.08 2.95
CA VAL A 39 4.30 -1.76 3.89
C VAL A 39 3.75 -3.14 4.20
N LEU A 40 4.56 -4.17 3.99
CA LEU A 40 4.33 -5.51 4.54
C LEU A 40 5.29 -5.72 5.70
N LEU A 41 4.74 -6.00 6.87
CA LEU A 41 5.49 -6.30 8.08
C LEU A 41 5.63 -7.80 8.25
N GLU A 42 6.72 -8.26 8.89
CA GLU A 42 6.92 -9.66 9.24
C GLU A 42 5.82 -10.18 10.17
N ARG A 43 5.40 -9.33 11.10
CA ARG A 43 4.27 -9.56 12.01
C ARG A 43 3.34 -8.37 11.96
N ARG A 44 2.04 -8.61 12.12
CA ARG A 44 1.06 -7.54 12.24
C ARG A 44 1.38 -6.73 13.50
N LEU A 45 1.29 -5.40 13.41
CA LEU A 45 1.39 -4.54 14.58
C LEU A 45 0.22 -4.82 15.52
N GLU A 46 0.54 -4.93 16.80
CA GLU A 46 -0.45 -5.22 17.85
C GLU A 46 -0.98 -3.93 18.50
N SER A 47 -0.38 -2.77 18.19
CA SER A 47 -0.73 -1.46 18.75
C SER A 47 -0.82 -0.39 17.66
N MET A 48 -1.82 0.49 17.76
CA MET A 48 -1.95 1.67 16.91
C MET A 48 -0.79 2.66 17.11
N THR A 49 -0.17 2.67 18.29
CA THR A 49 1.00 3.52 18.56
C THR A 49 2.18 3.12 17.69
N ALA A 50 2.43 1.81 17.54
CA ALA A 50 3.52 1.31 16.69
C ALA A 50 3.28 1.63 15.20
N GLU A 51 2.01 1.64 14.78
CA GLU A 51 1.65 2.05 13.41
C GLU A 51 1.94 3.54 13.20
N ALA A 52 1.54 4.39 14.14
CA ALA A 52 1.82 5.83 14.09
C ALA A 52 3.33 6.15 14.12
N GLU A 53 4.12 5.41 14.90
CA GLU A 53 5.58 5.54 14.94
C GLU A 53 6.21 5.18 13.59
N LEU A 54 5.80 4.06 12.98
CA LEU A 54 6.25 3.66 11.65
C LEU A 54 5.93 4.74 10.60
N VAL A 55 4.71 5.28 10.61
CA VAL A 55 4.30 6.35 9.68
C VAL A 55 5.14 7.61 9.89
N THR A 56 5.36 7.99 11.15
CA THR A 56 6.16 9.17 11.51
C THR A 56 7.60 9.04 11.04
N ASP A 57 8.22 7.87 11.23
CA ASP A 57 9.58 7.61 10.79
C ASP A 57 9.71 7.58 9.27
N LEU A 58 8.72 7.01 8.56
CA LEU A 58 8.67 7.04 7.09
C LEU A 58 8.46 8.46 6.55
N GLN A 59 7.61 9.26 7.19
CA GLN A 59 7.38 10.67 6.85
C GLN A 59 8.65 11.50 7.04
N ALA A 60 9.41 11.27 8.12
CA ALA A 60 10.66 11.96 8.38
C ALA A 60 11.74 11.69 7.31
N LEU A 61 11.71 10.52 6.65
CA LEU A 61 12.63 10.18 5.56
C LEU A 61 12.30 10.86 4.23
N ILE A 62 11.06 11.33 4.07
CA ILE A 62 10.53 11.95 2.85
C ILE A 62 10.19 13.41 3.19
N SER A 63 11.22 14.25 3.16
CA SER A 63 11.06 15.66 3.48
C SER A 63 10.34 16.40 2.33
N GLY A 64 9.25 17.11 2.65
CA GLY A 64 8.58 18.04 1.73
C GLY A 64 7.44 17.47 0.90
N GLN A 65 6.98 16.24 1.17
CA GLN A 65 5.79 15.62 0.58
C GLN A 65 5.04 14.83 1.64
N ASP A 66 3.71 14.77 1.56
CA ASP A 66 2.91 13.92 2.45
C ASP A 66 3.03 12.45 2.02
N VAL A 67 3.11 11.56 3.00
CA VAL A 67 3.29 10.12 2.81
C VAL A 67 2.04 9.39 3.27
N ASP A 68 1.35 8.76 2.32
CA ASP A 68 0.22 7.88 2.60
C ASP A 68 0.70 6.45 2.74
N VAL A 69 0.59 5.90 3.96
CA VAL A 69 1.06 4.54 4.28
C VAL A 69 -0.10 3.55 4.32
N ALA A 70 -0.01 2.50 3.51
CA ALA A 70 -0.94 1.39 3.49
C ALA A 70 -0.31 0.10 4.07
N LEU A 71 -0.91 -0.47 5.12
CA LEU A 71 -0.46 -1.75 5.70
C LEU A 71 -1.01 -2.96 4.94
N LEU A 72 -0.13 -3.73 4.32
CA LEU A 72 -0.46 -4.90 3.51
C LEU A 72 -0.92 -6.12 4.33
N ASN A 73 -0.54 -6.20 5.60
CA ASN A 73 -0.89 -7.33 6.48
C ASN A 73 -2.42 -7.51 6.66
N GLY A 74 -3.19 -6.43 6.53
CA GLY A 74 -4.65 -6.42 6.70
C GLY A 74 -5.41 -5.76 5.55
N ALA A 75 -4.74 -5.42 4.44
CA ALA A 75 -5.35 -4.72 3.33
C ALA A 75 -6.43 -5.56 2.63
N ASP A 76 -7.46 -4.87 2.12
CA ASP A 76 -8.53 -5.49 1.34
C ASP A 76 -7.98 -6.07 0.01
N PRO A 77 -8.59 -7.15 -0.51
CA PRO A 77 -8.24 -7.75 -1.80
C PRO A 77 -8.16 -6.76 -2.98
N LEU A 78 -9.04 -5.75 -3.06
CA LEU A 78 -9.03 -4.76 -4.13
C LEU A 78 -7.78 -3.85 -4.03
N LEU A 79 -7.49 -3.31 -2.85
CA LEU A 79 -6.28 -2.51 -2.60
C LEU A 79 -5.01 -3.31 -2.88
N LEU A 80 -4.94 -4.56 -2.38
CA LEU A 80 -3.82 -5.47 -2.64
C LEU A 80 -3.58 -5.66 -4.14
N ASN A 81 -4.64 -5.90 -4.91
CA ASN A 81 -4.53 -6.09 -6.35
C ASN A 81 -4.04 -4.82 -7.05
N ARG A 82 -4.56 -3.65 -6.66
CA ARG A 82 -4.13 -2.35 -7.23
C ARG A 82 -2.66 -2.06 -6.97
N ILE A 83 -2.18 -2.34 -5.76
CA ILE A 83 -0.76 -2.20 -5.39
C ILE A 83 0.09 -3.19 -6.21
N ALA A 84 -0.33 -4.45 -6.31
CA ALA A 84 0.40 -5.49 -7.03
C ALA A 84 0.54 -5.21 -8.54
N GLU A 85 -0.46 -4.58 -9.16
CA GLU A 85 -0.46 -4.21 -10.58
C GLU A 85 0.59 -3.14 -10.91
N ARG A 86 0.71 -2.10 -10.06
CA ARG A 86 1.59 -0.95 -10.31
C ARG A 86 2.31 -0.54 -9.03
N CYS A 87 3.44 -1.19 -8.77
CA CYS A 87 4.32 -0.84 -7.67
C CYS A 87 5.80 -0.89 -8.07
N ARG A 88 6.60 -0.14 -7.32
CA ARG A 88 8.07 -0.12 -7.37
C ARG A 88 8.62 -0.59 -6.04
N LEU A 89 9.53 -1.56 -6.07
CA LEU A 89 10.22 -2.04 -4.87
C LEU A 89 11.15 -0.95 -4.31
N LEU A 90 11.00 -0.61 -3.03
CA LEU A 90 11.90 0.29 -2.30
C LEU A 90 12.74 -0.45 -1.26
N TYR A 91 12.17 -1.45 -0.59
CA TYR A 91 12.87 -2.30 0.38
C TYR A 91 12.32 -3.73 0.36
N GLY A 92 13.20 -4.70 0.62
CA GLY A 92 12.89 -6.13 0.61
C GLY A 92 13.44 -6.85 -0.62
N SER A 93 13.00 -8.09 -0.85
CA SER A 93 13.50 -8.91 -1.95
C SER A 93 12.53 -8.97 -3.14
N PRO A 94 13.04 -9.10 -4.38
CA PRO A 94 12.19 -9.36 -5.55
C PRO A 94 11.30 -10.60 -5.40
N ARG A 95 11.80 -11.61 -4.67
CA ARG A 95 11.04 -12.81 -4.34
C ARG A 95 9.82 -12.49 -3.45
N ALA A 96 10.01 -11.73 -2.38
CA ALA A 96 8.90 -11.31 -1.52
C ALA A 96 7.87 -10.45 -2.27
N LEU A 97 8.33 -9.61 -3.21
CA LEU A 97 7.43 -8.89 -4.10
C LEU A 97 6.61 -9.82 -5.00
N CYS A 98 7.26 -10.85 -5.58
CA CYS A 98 6.56 -11.85 -6.39
C CYS A 98 5.52 -12.61 -5.57
N GLU A 99 5.87 -13.02 -4.35
CA GLU A 99 4.96 -13.66 -3.39
C GLU A 99 3.75 -12.77 -3.07
N LEU A 100 3.95 -11.47 -2.84
CA LEU A 100 2.87 -10.51 -2.67
C LEU A 100 1.96 -10.45 -3.90
N LYS A 101 2.53 -10.38 -5.11
CA LYS A 101 1.75 -10.31 -6.35
C LYS A 101 0.89 -11.55 -6.56
N MET A 102 1.44 -12.74 -6.33
CA MET A 102 0.69 -14.00 -6.41
C MET A 102 -0.43 -14.05 -5.37
N TYR A 103 -0.14 -13.65 -4.13
CA TYR A 103 -1.12 -13.60 -3.06
C TYR A 103 -2.26 -12.62 -3.36
N ALA A 104 -1.93 -11.41 -3.80
CA ALA A 104 -2.89 -10.37 -4.18
C ALA A 104 -3.80 -10.84 -5.33
N PHE A 105 -3.21 -11.43 -6.38
CA PHE A 105 -3.97 -11.98 -7.50
C PHE A 105 -4.97 -13.05 -7.04
N LYS A 106 -4.51 -14.03 -6.24
CA LYS A 106 -5.39 -15.08 -5.71
C LYS A 106 -6.54 -14.49 -4.88
N ARG A 107 -6.21 -13.62 -3.91
CA ARG A 107 -7.21 -12.98 -3.04
C ARG A 107 -8.25 -12.20 -3.84
N TYR A 108 -7.83 -11.49 -4.87
CA TYR A 108 -8.71 -10.74 -5.75
C TYR A 108 -9.65 -11.66 -6.53
N GLN A 109 -9.15 -12.75 -7.12
CA GLN A 109 -9.99 -13.71 -7.83
C GLN A 109 -11.06 -14.33 -6.92
N ASP A 110 -10.68 -14.72 -5.70
CA ASP A 110 -11.59 -15.28 -4.70
C ASP A 110 -12.72 -14.30 -4.32
N HIS A 111 -12.42 -13.00 -4.29
CA HIS A 111 -13.38 -11.95 -3.88
C HIS A 111 -14.06 -11.22 -5.04
N ARG A 112 -13.70 -11.52 -6.29
CA ARG A 112 -14.15 -10.79 -7.48
C ARG A 112 -15.67 -10.70 -7.59
N ARG A 113 -16.37 -11.77 -7.19
CA ARG A 113 -17.84 -11.82 -7.20
C ARG A 113 -18.46 -10.88 -6.18
N PHE A 114 -17.90 -10.79 -4.98
CA PHE A 114 -18.37 -9.87 -3.93
C PHE A 114 -18.14 -8.42 -4.32
N LEU A 115 -16.97 -8.10 -4.88
CA LEU A 115 -16.67 -6.75 -5.38
C LEU A 115 -17.63 -6.32 -6.52
N ALA A 116 -18.01 -7.26 -7.40
CA ALA A 116 -19.00 -6.98 -8.44
C ALA A 116 -20.40 -6.68 -7.86
N MET A 117 -20.79 -7.41 -6.81
CA MET A 117 -22.05 -7.17 -6.09
C MET A 117 -22.05 -5.81 -5.39
N GLU A 118 -20.99 -5.48 -4.65
CA GLU A 118 -20.83 -4.17 -4.00
C GLU A 118 -20.92 -3.03 -5.01
N ARG A 119 -20.21 -3.14 -6.14
CA ARG A 119 -20.26 -2.15 -7.21
C ARG A 119 -21.68 -1.94 -7.74
N SER A 120 -22.42 -3.02 -7.96
CA SER A 120 -23.81 -2.95 -8.44
C SER A 120 -24.72 -2.28 -7.41
N TYR A 121 -24.56 -2.63 -6.13
CA TYR A 121 -25.35 -2.05 -5.04
C TYR A 121 -25.09 -0.55 -4.89
N VAL A 122 -23.83 -0.13 -4.84
CA VAL A 122 -23.44 1.29 -4.73
C VAL A 122 -23.94 2.09 -5.93
N SER A 123 -23.78 1.56 -7.15
CA SER A 123 -24.27 2.23 -8.37
C SER A 123 -25.78 2.43 -8.35
N GLY A 124 -26.53 1.43 -7.86
CA GLY A 124 -27.99 1.53 -7.70
C GLY A 124 -28.40 2.61 -6.69
N LYS A 125 -27.73 2.68 -5.53
CA LYS A 125 -28.01 3.70 -4.52
C LYS A 125 -27.67 5.11 -4.99
N ILE A 126 -26.52 5.31 -5.66
CA ILE A 126 -26.14 6.61 -6.20
C ILE A 126 -27.19 7.10 -7.21
N ARG A 127 -27.67 6.20 -8.09
CA ARG A 127 -28.72 6.55 -9.06
C ARG A 127 -30.04 6.93 -8.39
N ALA A 128 -30.40 6.25 -7.31
CA ALA A 128 -31.63 6.55 -6.56
C ALA A 128 -31.55 7.87 -5.77
N LEU A 129 -30.36 8.31 -5.38
CA LEU A 129 -30.14 9.59 -4.68
C LEU A 129 -29.98 10.78 -5.64
N ALA A 130 -29.76 10.52 -6.94
CA ALA A 130 -29.61 11.53 -7.98
C ALA A 130 -30.94 11.86 -8.69
N GLN A 131 -32.06 11.29 -8.24
CA GLN A 131 -33.44 11.60 -8.65
C GLN A 131 -34.13 12.39 -7.56
#